data_AF-A0A2R6QZR4-F1
#
_entry.id   AF-A0A2R6QZR4-F1
#
_cell.length_a   1.000
_cell.length_b   1.000
_cell.length_c   1.000
_cell.angle_alpha   90.00
_cell.angle_beta   90.00
_cell.angle_gamma   90.00
#
_symmetry.space_group_name_H-M   'P 1'
#
loop_
_entity.id
_entity.type
_entity.pdbx_description
1 polymer ?
#
loop_
_entity_poly.entity_id
_entity_poly.type
_entity_poly.pdbx_seq_one_letter_code
_entity_poly.pdbx_strand_id
1 'polypeptide(L)'
;MLVPDGNTFLVHPMAFAGPCKPTSISFLISGIIIAPNSPESWKGRNQGRWLIFKGVDGLSVDGPGMLDGRGKGWWDILCATHRHLPGCVKLAPTVISFLQCNKVSLSNILVVDSPQTHILITGCNNVVIRYLSIKSPETSPNTDGIHISSSHGVFIHNTNIGSGDDCVSIGDHTSDIYITDVDCGPGHGVSIGSLGRSGNEVKVDNINVIRVRFNKTTNGVRIKTWQVGRGHVRGVLYEDVNFMDVSNPIIIDQYYCDVRGGCESTRTGVQISDVRYAGIFGTSKSKVAINLNCSQAVACTDILLDTILLAPSTPGKKVISSCNNAYGSSAGIVEPESCLLE
;
A
#
# COMPACT_ATOMS: atom_id res chain seq x y z
N MET A 1 17.09 15.36 -16.93
CA MET A 1 16.74 16.60 -16.19
C MET A 1 17.52 16.62 -14.89
N LEU A 2 17.94 17.80 -14.43
CA LEU A 2 18.62 17.99 -13.14
C LEU A 2 17.86 19.05 -12.34
N VAL A 3 17.54 18.73 -11.09
CA VAL A 3 17.14 19.70 -10.06
C VAL A 3 18.37 19.94 -9.19
N PRO A 4 19.07 21.07 -9.34
CA PRO A 4 20.33 21.30 -8.67
C PRO A 4 20.16 21.42 -7.16
N ASP A 5 21.17 20.98 -6.42
CA ASP A 5 21.28 21.16 -4.97
C ASP A 5 21.21 22.65 -4.58
N GLY A 6 20.76 22.94 -3.36
CA GLY A 6 20.62 24.31 -2.83
C GLY A 6 19.49 25.14 -3.45
N ASN A 7 18.68 24.57 -4.33
CA ASN A 7 17.59 25.26 -5.01
C ASN A 7 16.22 24.65 -4.69
N THR A 8 15.20 25.51 -4.64
CA THR A 8 13.79 25.12 -4.47
C THR A 8 12.98 25.59 -5.67
N PHE A 9 12.26 24.66 -6.30
CA PHE A 9 11.44 24.94 -7.48
C PHE A 9 9.96 24.72 -7.18
N LEU A 10 9.16 25.77 -7.32
CA LEU A 10 7.71 25.63 -7.38
C LEU A 10 7.32 25.10 -8.75
N VAL A 11 6.78 23.88 -8.80
CA VAL A 11 6.40 23.22 -10.05
C VAL A 11 4.90 22.99 -10.07
N HIS A 12 4.21 23.55 -11.07
CA HIS A 12 2.81 23.23 -11.31
C HIS A 12 2.65 21.82 -11.90
N PRO A 13 1.45 21.23 -11.84
CA PRO A 13 1.16 19.92 -12.44
C PRO A 13 1.72 19.78 -13.85
N MET A 14 2.45 18.69 -14.08
CA MET A 14 3.20 18.47 -15.31
C MET A 14 3.23 16.98 -15.68
N ALA A 15 3.18 16.71 -16.98
CA ALA A 15 3.32 15.38 -17.53
C ALA A 15 4.53 15.29 -18.47
N PHE A 16 5.37 14.30 -18.23
CA PHE A 16 6.42 13.82 -19.12
C PHE A 16 5.87 12.60 -19.86
N ALA A 17 5.68 12.74 -21.17
CA ALA A 17 5.07 11.69 -22.00
C ALA A 17 6.09 11.11 -22.98
N GLY A 18 6.09 9.79 -23.09
CA GLY A 18 6.77 9.06 -24.15
C GLY A 18 5.82 8.68 -25.32
N PRO A 19 6.29 7.82 -26.24
CA PRO A 19 7.60 7.16 -26.21
C PRO A 19 8.76 8.15 -26.39
N CYS A 20 9.87 7.91 -25.69
CA CYS A 20 11.08 8.69 -25.83
C CYS A 20 12.01 8.08 -26.89
N LYS A 21 12.77 8.90 -27.63
CA LYS A 21 13.80 8.39 -28.56
C LYS A 21 14.96 7.69 -27.83
N PRO A 22 15.49 8.24 -26.71
CA PRO A 22 16.50 7.53 -25.92
C PRO A 22 15.88 6.36 -25.17
N THR A 23 16.64 5.29 -25.02
CA THR A 23 16.27 4.10 -24.23
C THR A 23 16.59 4.22 -22.75
N SER A 24 17.25 5.30 -22.34
CA SER A 24 17.60 5.62 -20.96
C SER A 24 17.35 7.10 -20.72
N ILE A 25 16.54 7.41 -19.71
CA ILE A 25 16.16 8.77 -19.33
C ILE A 25 16.54 8.98 -17.86
N SER A 26 17.38 9.98 -17.58
CA SER A 26 17.77 10.31 -16.20
C SER A 26 17.08 11.59 -15.72
N PHE A 27 16.51 11.50 -14.52
CA PHE A 27 15.90 12.59 -13.78
C PHE A 27 16.54 12.67 -12.40
N LEU A 28 17.54 13.55 -12.25
CA LEU A 28 18.31 13.70 -11.01
C LEU A 28 17.72 14.82 -10.16
N ILE A 29 17.31 14.50 -8.93
CA ILE A 29 16.75 15.43 -7.95
C ILE A 29 17.75 15.59 -6.81
N SER A 30 18.51 16.68 -6.82
CA SER A 30 19.42 17.03 -5.72
C SER A 30 18.86 18.16 -4.85
N GLY A 31 18.09 19.07 -5.44
CA GLY A 31 17.38 20.14 -4.72
C GLY A 31 15.97 19.74 -4.27
N ILE A 32 15.12 20.76 -4.09
CA ILE A 32 13.74 20.59 -3.62
C ILE A 32 12.77 20.98 -4.73
N ILE A 33 11.79 20.12 -5.01
CA ILE A 33 10.61 20.48 -5.79
C ILE A 33 9.42 20.60 -4.83
N ILE A 34 8.70 21.72 -4.89
CA ILE A 34 7.48 21.95 -4.10
C ILE A 34 6.24 22.09 -4.98
N ALA A 35 5.14 21.52 -4.53
CA ALA A 35 3.83 21.66 -5.15
C ALA A 35 3.19 23.02 -4.85
N PRO A 36 2.17 23.46 -5.63
CA PRO A 36 1.26 24.50 -5.18
C PRO A 36 0.45 24.02 -3.97
N ASN A 37 0.24 24.90 -2.99
CA ASN A 37 -0.13 24.52 -1.60
C ASN A 37 -1.63 24.50 -1.28
N SER A 38 -2.50 24.71 -2.28
CA SER A 38 -3.93 24.73 -2.05
C SER A 38 -4.70 24.23 -3.27
N PRO A 39 -5.88 23.62 -3.10
CA PRO A 39 -6.74 23.23 -4.22
C PRO A 39 -7.05 24.38 -5.19
N GLU A 40 -7.13 25.62 -4.68
CA GLU A 40 -7.33 26.82 -5.48
C GLU A 40 -6.21 27.03 -6.51
N SER A 41 -4.95 26.87 -6.07
CA SER A 41 -3.76 27.02 -6.93
C SER A 41 -3.66 25.94 -8.02
N TRP A 42 -4.51 24.93 -7.96
CA TRP A 42 -4.61 23.82 -8.92
C TRP A 42 -5.82 23.95 -9.86
N LYS A 43 -6.65 25.00 -9.73
CA LYS A 43 -7.78 25.24 -10.65
C LYS A 43 -7.32 25.32 -12.11
N GLY A 44 -8.10 24.72 -12.99
CA GLY A 44 -7.80 24.63 -14.43
C GLY A 44 -6.65 23.68 -14.79
N ARG A 45 -6.15 22.88 -13.84
CA ARG A 45 -5.06 21.92 -14.03
C ARG A 45 -5.49 20.51 -13.62
N ASN A 46 -4.61 19.53 -13.80
CA ASN A 46 -4.85 18.17 -13.33
C ASN A 46 -4.85 18.15 -11.79
N GLN A 47 -6.03 17.95 -11.19
CA GLN A 47 -6.21 17.94 -9.73
C GLN A 47 -5.86 16.60 -9.07
N GLY A 48 -5.66 15.53 -9.85
CA GLY A 48 -5.43 14.18 -9.33
C GLY A 48 -3.98 13.75 -9.31
N ARG A 49 -3.08 14.43 -10.04
CA ARG A 49 -1.66 14.03 -10.14
C ARG A 49 -0.76 15.23 -10.37
N TRP A 50 0.40 15.22 -9.73
CA TRP A 50 1.39 16.29 -9.80
C TRP A 50 2.46 16.06 -10.86
N LEU A 51 3.41 15.16 -10.61
CA LEU A 51 4.49 14.80 -11.53
C LEU A 51 4.16 13.46 -12.19
N ILE A 52 3.82 13.50 -13.48
CA ILE A 52 3.37 12.32 -14.22
C ILE A 52 4.43 11.91 -15.21
N PHE A 53 4.86 10.65 -15.17
CA PHE A 53 5.63 9.99 -16.21
C PHE A 53 4.71 8.97 -16.89
N LYS A 54 4.39 9.19 -18.17
CA LYS A 54 3.49 8.31 -18.93
C LYS A 54 4.19 7.75 -20.16
N GLY A 55 4.30 6.42 -20.26
CA GLY A 55 4.93 5.77 -21.42
C GLY A 55 6.43 6.07 -21.55
N VAL A 56 7.10 6.38 -20.44
CA VAL A 56 8.53 6.71 -20.42
C VAL A 56 9.32 5.47 -20.00
N ASP A 57 9.82 4.75 -20.99
CA ASP A 57 10.62 3.55 -20.76
C ASP A 57 12.08 3.88 -20.41
N GLY A 58 12.71 3.06 -19.57
CA GLY A 58 14.12 3.24 -19.17
C GLY A 58 14.35 4.47 -18.30
N LEU A 59 13.35 4.88 -17.52
CA LEU A 59 13.41 6.05 -16.65
C LEU A 59 14.13 5.74 -15.34
N SER A 60 15.13 6.54 -15.01
CA SER A 60 15.77 6.58 -13.70
C SER A 60 15.49 7.93 -13.04
N VAL A 61 14.72 7.94 -11.96
CA VAL A 61 14.55 9.07 -11.05
C VAL A 61 15.43 8.81 -9.83
N ASP A 62 16.39 9.68 -9.56
CA ASP A 62 17.39 9.45 -8.50
C ASP A 62 17.80 10.75 -7.82
N GLY A 63 18.47 10.66 -6.68
CA GLY A 63 19.17 11.76 -6.02
C GLY A 63 18.65 12.07 -4.61
N PRO A 64 19.44 12.77 -3.77
CA PRO A 64 19.14 12.98 -2.35
C PRO A 64 18.07 14.05 -2.08
N GLY A 65 17.51 14.65 -3.13
CA GLY A 65 16.59 15.77 -3.04
C GLY A 65 15.19 15.37 -2.58
N MET A 66 14.32 16.38 -2.53
CA MET A 66 12.99 16.26 -1.93
C MET A 66 11.87 16.62 -2.91
N LEU A 67 10.80 15.83 -2.87
CA LEU A 67 9.49 16.17 -3.42
C LEU A 67 8.54 16.50 -2.26
N ASP A 68 8.11 17.75 -2.16
CA ASP A 68 7.16 18.22 -1.15
C ASP A 68 5.78 18.47 -1.79
N GLY A 69 4.83 17.60 -1.45
CA GLY A 69 3.45 17.64 -1.94
C GLY A 69 2.58 18.73 -1.32
N ARG A 70 3.02 19.36 -0.21
CA ARG A 70 2.29 20.40 0.54
C ARG A 70 0.83 20.04 0.81
N GLY A 71 0.60 18.81 1.30
CA GLY A 71 -0.69 18.15 1.44
C GLY A 71 -1.66 18.77 2.43
N LYS A 72 -1.18 19.55 3.41
CA LYS A 72 -2.03 20.09 4.49
C LYS A 72 -3.28 20.83 3.98
N GLY A 73 -3.12 21.68 2.96
CA GLY A 73 -4.25 22.43 2.39
C GLY A 73 -5.33 21.56 1.74
N TRP A 74 -5.00 20.31 1.39
CA TRP A 74 -5.95 19.32 0.87
C TRP A 74 -6.60 18.53 2.00
N TRP A 75 -5.82 18.08 2.99
CA TRP A 75 -6.31 17.29 4.11
C TRP A 75 -7.34 18.04 4.96
N ASP A 76 -7.10 19.33 5.19
CA ASP A 76 -7.97 20.20 6.01
C ASP A 76 -9.36 20.41 5.38
N ILE A 77 -9.56 20.08 4.09
CA ILE A 77 -10.86 20.22 3.40
C ILE A 77 -11.28 18.96 2.62
N LEU A 78 -10.69 17.79 2.90
CA LEU A 78 -11.03 16.54 2.19
C LEU A 78 -12.41 16.03 2.61
N CYS A 79 -13.30 15.74 1.66
CA CYS A 79 -14.64 15.24 1.96
C CYS A 79 -14.64 13.90 2.70
N ALA A 80 -13.61 13.07 2.54
CA ALA A 80 -13.52 11.78 3.22
C ALA A 80 -13.56 11.93 4.75
N THR A 81 -12.95 13.01 5.28
CA THR A 81 -12.86 13.34 6.71
C THR A 81 -13.77 14.50 7.12
N HIS A 82 -14.19 15.34 6.17
CA HIS A 82 -14.95 16.57 6.43
C HIS A 82 -16.23 16.66 5.57
N ARG A 83 -17.05 15.61 5.56
CA ARG A 83 -18.29 15.53 4.74
C ARG A 83 -19.27 16.70 4.94
N HIS A 84 -19.22 17.36 6.10
CA HIS A 84 -20.11 18.46 6.45
C HIS A 84 -19.61 19.83 5.99
N LEU A 85 -18.36 19.96 5.55
CA LEU A 85 -17.82 21.24 5.07
C LEU A 85 -18.37 21.55 3.67
N PRO A 86 -19.08 22.68 3.48
CA PRO A 86 -19.48 23.12 2.15
C PRO A 86 -18.25 23.34 1.28
N GLY A 87 -18.22 22.73 0.09
CA GLY A 87 -17.10 22.86 -0.83
C GLY A 87 -15.87 22.01 -0.51
N CYS A 88 -16.00 20.98 0.34
CA CYS A 88 -14.93 19.99 0.54
C CYS A 88 -14.47 19.38 -0.80
N VAL A 89 -13.20 19.00 -0.88
CA VAL A 89 -12.61 18.40 -2.09
C VAL A 89 -12.74 16.89 -2.08
N LYS A 90 -13.04 16.30 -3.23
CA LYS A 90 -13.16 14.84 -3.41
C LYS A 90 -11.90 14.19 -3.98
N LEU A 91 -11.01 15.01 -4.54
CA LEU A 91 -9.79 14.58 -5.21
C LEU A 91 -8.63 15.42 -4.68
N ALA A 92 -7.50 14.77 -4.47
CA ALA A 92 -6.24 15.41 -4.11
C ALA A 92 -5.12 14.78 -4.93
N PRO A 93 -4.03 15.50 -5.24
CA PRO A 93 -3.06 15.01 -6.19
C PRO A 93 -2.08 14.01 -5.57
N THR A 94 -1.76 12.97 -6.34
CA THR A 94 -0.58 12.12 -6.10
C THR A 94 0.70 12.88 -6.44
N VAL A 95 1.75 12.76 -5.62
CA VAL A 95 3.03 13.46 -5.84
C VAL A 95 3.76 13.00 -7.10
N ILE A 96 3.99 11.69 -7.26
CA ILE A 96 4.65 11.16 -8.46
C ILE A 96 3.91 9.93 -8.98
N SER A 97 3.69 9.88 -10.30
CA SER A 97 2.94 8.82 -10.95
C SER A 97 3.71 8.26 -12.14
N PHE A 98 3.89 6.95 -12.18
CA PHE A 98 4.40 6.19 -13.32
C PHE A 98 3.24 5.43 -13.96
N LEU A 99 2.95 5.76 -15.21
CA LEU A 99 1.79 5.25 -15.93
C LEU A 99 2.27 4.58 -17.22
N GLN A 100 2.06 3.28 -17.36
CA GLN A 100 2.40 2.54 -18.58
C GLN A 100 3.89 2.63 -18.93
N CYS A 101 4.78 2.62 -17.93
CA CYS A 101 6.22 2.71 -18.11
C CYS A 101 6.88 1.34 -17.93
N ASN A 102 7.95 1.07 -18.67
CA ASN A 102 8.76 -0.13 -18.52
C ASN A 102 10.17 0.22 -18.04
N LYS A 103 10.77 -0.64 -17.19
CA LYS A 103 12.15 -0.47 -16.70
C LYS A 103 12.34 0.86 -15.98
N VAL A 104 11.55 1.09 -14.94
CA VAL A 104 11.63 2.29 -14.10
C VAL A 104 12.51 2.01 -12.89
N SER A 105 13.41 2.94 -12.57
CA SER A 105 14.14 2.97 -11.30
C SER A 105 13.81 4.27 -10.56
N LEU A 106 13.43 4.16 -9.29
CA LEU A 106 13.23 5.29 -8.39
C LEU A 106 14.09 5.09 -7.14
N SER A 107 15.02 6.00 -6.87
CA SER A 107 15.93 5.85 -5.74
C SER A 107 16.33 7.13 -5.02
N ASN A 108 16.76 6.97 -3.76
CA ASN A 108 17.46 7.97 -2.94
C ASN A 108 16.72 9.28 -2.61
N ILE A 109 15.47 9.46 -3.05
CA ILE A 109 14.71 10.69 -2.80
C ILE A 109 13.91 10.65 -1.49
N LEU A 110 13.63 11.84 -0.97
CA LEU A 110 12.65 12.07 0.09
C LEU A 110 11.32 12.55 -0.53
N VAL A 111 10.20 11.92 -0.17
CA VAL A 111 8.85 12.34 -0.58
C VAL A 111 8.05 12.68 0.66
N VAL A 112 7.58 13.93 0.78
CA VAL A 112 6.87 14.41 1.98
C VAL A 112 5.52 15.01 1.69
N ASP A 113 4.64 14.91 2.68
CA ASP A 113 3.36 15.62 2.76
C ASP A 113 2.54 15.51 1.47
N SER A 114 2.37 14.29 0.98
CA SER A 114 1.56 14.06 -0.22
C SER A 114 0.08 14.37 0.05
N PRO A 115 -0.62 15.14 -0.80
CA PRO A 115 -2.05 15.41 -0.66
C PRO A 115 -2.93 14.15 -0.65
N GLN A 116 -2.51 13.13 -1.39
CA GLN A 116 -3.08 11.78 -1.41
C GLN A 116 -1.92 10.77 -1.45
N THR A 117 -1.94 9.76 -2.33
CA THR A 117 -0.85 8.79 -2.52
C THR A 117 0.48 9.47 -2.87
N HIS A 118 1.59 9.04 -2.28
CA HIS A 118 2.91 9.60 -2.59
C HIS A 118 3.39 9.11 -3.96
N ILE A 119 3.42 7.80 -4.17
CA ILE A 119 3.94 7.16 -5.39
C ILE A 119 2.85 6.26 -5.99
N LEU A 120 2.46 6.53 -7.23
CA LEU A 120 1.52 5.72 -7.98
C LEU A 120 2.23 4.97 -9.12
N ILE A 121 2.04 3.65 -9.18
CA ILE A 121 2.54 2.77 -10.24
C ILE A 121 1.35 2.09 -10.88
N THR A 122 1.07 2.40 -12.13
CA THR A 122 -0.06 1.82 -12.86
C THR A 122 0.36 1.36 -14.25
N GLY A 123 0.05 0.12 -14.62
CA GLY A 123 0.35 -0.37 -15.97
C GLY A 123 1.84 -0.58 -16.26
N CYS A 124 2.69 -0.67 -15.23
CA CYS A 124 4.13 -0.67 -15.40
C CYS A 124 4.73 -2.07 -15.36
N ASN A 125 5.88 -2.26 -16.01
CA ASN A 125 6.62 -3.52 -15.95
C ASN A 125 8.08 -3.28 -15.56
N ASN A 126 8.63 -4.13 -14.69
CA ASN A 126 10.01 -4.05 -14.20
C ASN A 126 10.30 -2.68 -13.54
N VAL A 127 9.73 -2.48 -12.36
CA VAL A 127 9.94 -1.25 -11.55
C VAL A 127 10.81 -1.59 -10.35
N VAL A 128 11.86 -0.80 -10.11
CA VAL A 128 12.71 -0.91 -8.92
C VAL A 128 12.59 0.37 -8.10
N ILE A 129 12.25 0.22 -6.82
CA ILE A 129 12.17 1.30 -5.84
C ILE A 129 13.11 0.99 -4.69
N ARG A 130 14.03 1.90 -4.36
CA ARG A 130 15.00 1.64 -3.29
C ARG A 130 15.50 2.89 -2.59
N TYR A 131 15.88 2.73 -1.32
CA TYR A 131 16.50 3.80 -0.54
C TYR A 131 15.65 5.07 -0.47
N LEU A 132 14.32 4.93 -0.46
CA LEU A 132 13.43 6.07 -0.31
C LEU A 132 13.14 6.35 1.17
N SER A 133 12.80 7.60 1.43
CA SER A 133 12.12 8.01 2.66
C SER A 133 10.80 8.67 2.28
N ILE A 134 9.69 8.14 2.78
CA ILE A 134 8.35 8.71 2.62
C ILE A 134 7.85 9.17 3.99
N LYS A 135 7.41 10.42 4.11
CA LYS A 135 6.98 10.99 5.39
C LYS A 135 5.76 11.89 5.24
N SER A 136 4.65 11.47 5.85
CA SER A 136 3.49 12.30 6.13
C SER A 136 2.96 12.01 7.55
N PRO A 137 2.21 12.93 8.17
CA PRO A 137 1.58 12.69 9.48
C PRO A 137 0.66 11.47 9.48
N GLU A 138 0.57 10.75 10.60
CA GLU A 138 -0.38 9.63 10.79
C GLU A 138 -1.84 10.04 10.52
N THR A 139 -2.18 11.31 10.76
CA THR A 139 -3.53 11.85 10.56
C THR A 139 -3.81 12.31 9.13
N SER A 140 -2.85 12.18 8.21
CA SER A 140 -3.03 12.58 6.81
C SER A 140 -3.90 11.57 6.05
N PRO A 141 -5.10 11.93 5.60
CA PRO A 141 -6.05 10.96 5.05
C PRO A 141 -5.65 10.50 3.64
N ASN A 142 -5.73 9.18 3.39
CA ASN A 142 -5.54 8.56 2.07
C ASN A 142 -4.15 8.84 1.46
N THR A 143 -3.12 8.92 2.31
CA THR A 143 -1.76 9.23 1.90
C THR A 143 -0.89 8.00 1.69
N ASP A 144 -1.43 6.97 1.01
CA ASP A 144 -0.71 5.74 0.71
C ASP A 144 0.75 6.01 0.29
N GLY A 145 1.71 5.27 0.82
CA GLY A 145 3.12 5.42 0.46
C GLY A 145 3.34 5.06 -1.00
N ILE A 146 3.10 3.80 -1.34
CA ILE A 146 3.26 3.29 -2.70
C ILE A 146 2.01 2.52 -3.09
N HIS A 147 1.29 3.00 -4.12
CA HIS A 147 0.15 2.30 -4.70
C HIS A 147 0.55 1.64 -6.02
N ILE A 148 0.31 0.34 -6.14
CA ILE A 148 0.65 -0.47 -7.32
C ILE A 148 -0.63 -1.03 -7.91
N SER A 149 -0.82 -0.94 -9.21
CA SER A 149 -1.97 -1.51 -9.91
C SER A 149 -1.61 -1.90 -11.34
N SER A 150 -2.23 -2.96 -11.85
CA SER A 150 -2.05 -3.39 -13.25
C SER A 150 -0.59 -3.52 -13.67
N SER A 151 0.30 -3.96 -12.77
CA SER A 151 1.76 -3.89 -12.94
C SER A 151 2.43 -5.22 -12.63
N HIS A 152 3.56 -5.49 -13.28
CA HIS A 152 4.24 -6.78 -13.19
C HIS A 152 5.74 -6.59 -12.92
N GLY A 153 6.30 -7.35 -11.97
CA GLY A 153 7.72 -7.24 -11.62
C GLY A 153 8.05 -5.91 -10.95
N VAL A 154 7.51 -5.68 -9.75
CA VAL A 154 7.84 -4.50 -8.94
C VAL A 154 8.66 -4.93 -7.73
N PHE A 155 9.86 -4.37 -7.60
CA PHE A 155 10.77 -4.65 -6.51
C PHE A 155 10.98 -3.41 -5.65
N ILE A 156 10.57 -3.46 -4.39
CA ILE A 156 10.67 -2.38 -3.41
C ILE A 156 11.60 -2.85 -2.29
N HIS A 157 12.70 -2.13 -2.05
CA HIS A 157 13.61 -2.52 -0.98
C HIS A 157 14.30 -1.38 -0.24
N ASN A 158 14.77 -1.66 0.98
CA ASN A 158 15.56 -0.73 1.82
C ASN A 158 14.93 0.67 1.91
N THR A 159 13.64 0.74 2.25
CA THR A 159 12.85 1.98 2.17
C THR A 159 12.11 2.21 3.49
N ASN A 160 12.02 3.47 3.92
CA ASN A 160 11.26 3.87 5.11
C ASN A 160 9.99 4.62 4.69
N ILE A 161 8.83 4.20 5.21
CA ILE A 161 7.53 4.74 4.83
C ILE A 161 6.70 5.03 6.09
N GLY A 162 6.50 6.33 6.35
CA GLY A 162 5.52 6.83 7.30
C GLY A 162 4.44 7.63 6.58
N SER A 163 3.18 7.26 6.77
CA SER A 163 2.03 7.95 6.18
C SER A 163 0.79 7.84 7.07
N GLY A 164 -0.35 8.36 6.61
CA GLY A 164 -1.63 8.18 7.28
C GLY A 164 -2.53 7.10 6.66
N ASP A 165 -2.06 6.36 5.66
CA ASP A 165 -2.78 5.22 5.06
C ASP A 165 -1.80 4.06 4.76
N ASP A 166 -2.10 3.20 3.79
CA ASP A 166 -1.29 2.02 3.48
C ASP A 166 0.17 2.37 3.18
N CYS A 167 1.10 1.65 3.82
CA CYS A 167 2.54 1.75 3.53
C CYS A 167 2.79 1.37 2.06
N VAL A 168 2.27 0.22 1.67
CA VAL A 168 2.18 -0.23 0.27
C VAL A 168 0.79 -0.82 0.05
N SER A 169 0.08 -0.33 -0.97
CA SER A 169 -1.20 -0.87 -1.40
C SER A 169 -1.10 -1.50 -2.79
N ILE A 170 -1.57 -2.74 -2.91
CA ILE A 170 -1.48 -3.60 -4.10
C ILE A 170 -2.88 -3.80 -4.66
N GLY A 171 -3.14 -3.21 -5.81
CA GLY A 171 -4.37 -3.29 -6.57
C GLY A 171 -4.40 -4.44 -7.56
N ASP A 172 -5.50 -4.49 -8.30
CA ASP A 172 -5.82 -5.55 -9.24
C ASP A 172 -4.89 -5.63 -10.46
N HIS A 173 -4.90 -6.76 -11.16
CA HIS A 173 -4.09 -7.11 -12.33
C HIS A 173 -2.59 -6.97 -12.09
N THR A 174 -2.14 -7.39 -10.92
CA THR A 174 -0.77 -7.20 -10.45
C THR A 174 -0.11 -8.54 -10.19
N SER A 175 1.14 -8.72 -10.63
CA SER A 175 1.93 -9.91 -10.25
C SER A 175 3.40 -9.63 -10.01
N ASP A 176 4.07 -10.59 -9.37
CA ASP A 176 5.51 -10.62 -9.16
C ASP A 176 5.98 -9.37 -8.42
N ILE A 177 5.39 -9.15 -7.24
CA ILE A 177 5.71 -8.03 -6.36
C ILE A 177 6.58 -8.52 -5.24
N TYR A 178 7.70 -7.84 -5.03
CA TYR A 178 8.68 -8.17 -4.01
C TYR A 178 8.94 -6.93 -3.15
N ILE A 179 8.58 -6.99 -1.88
CA ILE A 179 8.74 -5.92 -0.89
C ILE A 179 9.66 -6.46 0.19
N THR A 180 10.86 -5.90 0.32
CA THR A 180 11.85 -6.42 1.27
C THR A 180 12.64 -5.35 2.01
N ASP A 181 12.98 -5.59 3.28
CA ASP A 181 13.77 -4.65 4.08
C ASP A 181 13.11 -3.25 4.14
N VAL A 182 11.81 -3.23 4.41
CA VAL A 182 10.98 -2.01 4.48
C VAL A 182 10.56 -1.75 5.92
N ASP A 183 10.64 -0.49 6.32
CA ASP A 183 10.09 0.02 7.57
C ASP A 183 8.79 0.76 7.32
N CYS A 184 7.68 0.20 7.78
CA CYS A 184 6.35 0.78 7.70
C CYS A 184 5.93 1.34 9.06
N GLY A 185 5.60 2.62 9.14
CA GLY A 185 5.03 3.18 10.36
C GLY A 185 5.32 4.66 10.59
N PRO A 186 4.31 5.48 10.93
CA PRO A 186 2.89 5.14 11.09
C PRO A 186 2.17 4.84 9.74
N GLY A 187 0.93 4.34 9.79
CA GLY A 187 0.12 4.03 8.60
C GLY A 187 -0.76 2.78 8.76
N HIS A 188 -1.27 2.24 7.65
CA HIS A 188 -2.20 1.10 7.61
C HIS A 188 -1.55 -0.26 7.26
N GLY A 189 -0.23 -0.31 7.08
CA GLY A 189 0.51 -1.54 6.80
C GLY A 189 0.64 -1.85 5.31
N VAL A 190 0.91 -3.11 4.96
CA VAL A 190 0.99 -3.58 3.58
C VAL A 190 -0.30 -4.29 3.23
N SER A 191 -1.02 -3.77 2.24
CA SER A 191 -2.38 -4.19 1.92
C SER A 191 -2.51 -4.66 0.47
N ILE A 192 -3.00 -5.89 0.27
CA ILE A 192 -3.55 -6.34 -1.00
C ILE A 192 -5.03 -5.94 -1.04
N GLY A 193 -5.38 -5.00 -1.92
CA GLY A 193 -6.72 -4.50 -2.15
C GLY A 193 -7.00 -3.08 -1.63
N SER A 194 -8.25 -2.64 -1.59
CA SER A 194 -9.46 -3.47 -1.75
C SER A 194 -9.68 -3.97 -3.17
N LEU A 195 -9.98 -5.26 -3.33
CA LEU A 195 -10.17 -5.91 -4.63
C LEU A 195 -11.63 -6.27 -4.90
N GLY A 196 -12.05 -6.23 -6.17
CA GLY A 196 -13.35 -6.75 -6.60
C GLY A 196 -14.54 -5.81 -6.37
N ARG A 197 -14.28 -4.51 -6.24
CA ARG A 197 -15.36 -3.51 -6.11
C ARG A 197 -16.36 -3.67 -7.27
N SER A 198 -17.65 -3.50 -6.98
CA SER A 198 -18.74 -3.62 -7.97
C SER A 198 -18.86 -5.00 -8.63
N GLY A 199 -18.26 -6.04 -8.04
CA GLY A 199 -18.33 -7.41 -8.56
C GLY A 199 -17.33 -7.72 -9.66
N ASN A 200 -16.33 -6.85 -9.84
CA ASN A 200 -15.27 -7.04 -10.81
C ASN A 200 -14.47 -8.32 -10.50
N GLU A 201 -14.05 -8.98 -11.58
CA GLU A 201 -13.10 -10.07 -11.53
C GLU A 201 -11.69 -9.51 -11.33
N VAL A 202 -10.95 -10.06 -10.37
CA VAL A 202 -9.59 -9.63 -10.04
C VAL A 202 -8.56 -10.72 -10.28
N LYS A 203 -7.32 -10.31 -10.49
CA LYS A 203 -6.17 -11.20 -10.65
C LYS A 203 -4.95 -10.62 -9.94
N VAL A 204 -4.55 -11.25 -8.85
CA VAL A 204 -3.31 -10.96 -8.14
C VAL A 204 -2.53 -12.25 -7.91
N ASP A 205 -1.27 -12.29 -8.35
CA ASP A 205 -0.44 -13.49 -8.32
C ASP A 205 0.97 -13.17 -7.79
N ASN A 206 1.57 -14.05 -6.99
CA ASN A 206 2.98 -13.97 -6.59
C ASN A 206 3.38 -12.65 -5.89
N ILE A 207 2.93 -12.48 -4.64
CA ILE A 207 3.25 -11.32 -3.80
C ILE A 207 4.13 -11.76 -2.65
N ASN A 208 5.31 -11.16 -2.53
CA ASN A 208 6.31 -11.49 -1.52
C ASN A 208 6.59 -10.27 -0.65
N VAL A 209 6.38 -10.39 0.65
CA VAL A 209 6.60 -9.34 1.65
C VAL A 209 7.50 -9.92 2.73
N ILE A 210 8.79 -9.59 2.65
CA ILE A 210 9.85 -10.31 3.36
C ILE A 210 10.67 -9.31 4.19
N ARG A 211 11.06 -9.64 5.43
CA ARG A 211 11.88 -8.74 6.28
C ARG A 211 11.29 -7.33 6.40
N VAL A 212 9.99 -7.24 6.68
CA VAL A 212 9.28 -5.96 6.85
C VAL A 212 9.00 -5.72 8.33
N ARG A 213 9.32 -4.51 8.79
CA ARG A 213 9.03 -4.08 10.17
C ARG A 213 7.88 -3.10 10.15
N PHE A 214 6.89 -3.36 10.99
CA PHE A 214 5.74 -2.49 11.18
C PHE A 214 5.81 -1.85 12.55
N ASN A 215 5.75 -0.52 12.62
CA ASN A 215 5.84 0.23 13.86
C ASN A 215 4.61 1.10 14.03
N LYS A 216 3.80 0.82 15.05
CA LYS A 216 2.60 1.59 15.40
C LYS A 216 1.63 1.80 14.24
N THR A 217 1.58 0.86 13.29
CA THR A 217 0.59 0.88 12.21
C THR A 217 -0.76 0.35 12.70
N THR A 218 -1.84 0.73 12.02
CA THR A 218 -3.19 0.21 12.34
C THR A 218 -3.36 -1.23 11.89
N ASN A 219 -2.64 -1.68 10.86
CA ASN A 219 -2.57 -3.08 10.45
C ASN A 219 -1.14 -3.47 10.08
N GLY A 220 -0.85 -4.76 10.08
CA GLY A 220 0.40 -5.32 9.59
C GLY A 220 0.26 -5.72 8.13
N VAL A 221 0.08 -7.03 7.90
CA VAL A 221 -0.12 -7.64 6.59
C VAL A 221 -1.60 -7.92 6.38
N ARG A 222 -2.16 -7.40 5.27
CA ARG A 222 -3.61 -7.38 5.06
C ARG A 222 -4.00 -7.78 3.64
N ILE A 223 -5.01 -8.63 3.50
CA ILE A 223 -5.73 -8.88 2.25
C ILE A 223 -7.17 -8.43 2.44
N LYS A 224 -7.70 -7.60 1.55
CA LYS A 224 -9.05 -7.01 1.66
C LYS A 224 -9.79 -7.11 0.32
N THR A 225 -10.95 -7.75 0.33
CA THR A 225 -11.78 -7.94 -0.86
C THR A 225 -13.21 -7.52 -0.59
N TRP A 226 -13.85 -6.91 -1.57
CA TRP A 226 -15.29 -6.66 -1.53
C TRP A 226 -16.03 -7.99 -1.61
N GLN A 227 -17.12 -8.12 -0.85
CA GLN A 227 -17.92 -9.35 -0.81
C GLN A 227 -18.36 -9.80 -2.22
N VAL A 228 -18.72 -8.83 -3.06
CA VAL A 228 -19.21 -9.07 -4.42
C VAL A 228 -18.11 -9.49 -5.41
N GLY A 229 -16.83 -9.34 -5.05
CA GLY A 229 -15.70 -9.59 -5.94
C GLY A 229 -15.64 -11.02 -6.46
N ARG A 230 -14.91 -11.21 -7.57
CA ARG A 230 -14.68 -12.50 -8.24
C ARG A 230 -13.20 -12.60 -8.64
N GLY A 231 -12.76 -13.75 -9.16
CA GLY A 231 -11.36 -13.95 -9.56
C GLY A 231 -10.50 -14.44 -8.39
N HIS A 232 -9.21 -14.09 -8.34
CA HIS A 232 -8.29 -14.68 -7.35
C HIS A 232 -7.17 -13.75 -6.83
N VAL A 233 -6.71 -14.10 -5.63
CA VAL A 233 -5.42 -13.72 -5.03
C VAL A 233 -4.71 -15.02 -4.67
N ARG A 234 -3.51 -15.26 -5.20
CA ARG A 234 -2.75 -16.49 -4.86
C ARG A 234 -1.24 -16.34 -4.89
N GLY A 235 -0.55 -17.24 -4.19
CA GLY A 235 0.91 -17.23 -4.09
C GLY A 235 1.37 -16.00 -3.33
N VAL A 236 0.92 -15.86 -2.08
CA VAL A 236 1.27 -14.73 -1.22
C VAL A 236 2.16 -15.22 -0.09
N LEU A 237 3.37 -14.66 0.01
CA LEU A 237 4.32 -14.95 1.07
C LEU A 237 4.53 -13.71 1.95
N TYR A 238 4.26 -13.87 3.24
CA TYR A 238 4.68 -12.97 4.29
C TYR A 238 5.75 -13.68 5.13
N GLU A 239 7.00 -13.23 5.08
CA GLU A 239 8.13 -13.90 5.73
C GLU A 239 9.01 -12.93 6.53
N ASP A 240 9.54 -13.37 7.68
CA ASP A 240 10.43 -12.57 8.54
C ASP A 240 9.83 -11.19 8.90
N VAL A 241 8.55 -11.18 9.26
CA VAL A 241 7.81 -9.95 9.57
C VAL A 241 7.87 -9.67 11.07
N ASN A 242 8.16 -8.42 11.44
CA ASN A 242 8.16 -7.99 12.85
C ASN A 242 7.16 -6.86 13.11
N PHE A 243 6.29 -7.05 14.11
CA PHE A 243 5.30 -6.08 14.53
C PHE A 243 5.70 -5.42 15.85
N MET A 244 5.72 -4.09 15.89
CA MET A 244 5.90 -3.30 17.11
C MET A 244 4.67 -2.42 17.32
N ASP A 245 3.86 -2.75 18.31
CA ASP A 245 2.70 -1.96 18.70
C ASP A 245 1.68 -1.76 17.57
N VAL A 246 1.53 -2.78 16.74
CA VAL A 246 0.60 -2.81 15.60
C VAL A 246 -0.80 -3.14 16.09
N SER A 247 -1.83 -2.44 15.59
CA SER A 247 -3.19 -2.71 16.08
C SER A 247 -3.72 -4.06 15.61
N ASN A 248 -3.64 -4.37 14.31
CA ASN A 248 -4.16 -5.61 13.73
C ASN A 248 -3.10 -6.30 12.85
N PRO A 249 -2.26 -7.19 13.41
CA PRO A 249 -1.07 -7.72 12.73
C PRO A 249 -1.34 -8.50 11.44
N ILE A 250 -2.19 -9.55 11.48
CA ILE A 250 -2.47 -10.42 10.33
C ILE A 250 -3.96 -10.37 10.02
N ILE A 251 -4.32 -10.00 8.79
CA ILE A 251 -5.72 -9.84 8.38
C ILE A 251 -5.99 -10.41 6.99
N ILE A 252 -7.05 -11.21 6.88
CA ILE A 252 -7.82 -11.38 5.65
C ILE A 252 -9.25 -10.89 5.94
N ASP A 253 -9.75 -9.94 5.16
CA ASP A 253 -11.10 -9.40 5.26
C ASP A 253 -11.81 -9.46 3.92
N GLN A 254 -12.67 -10.47 3.75
CA GLN A 254 -13.51 -10.60 2.55
C GLN A 254 -14.89 -9.94 2.70
N TYR A 255 -15.11 -9.21 3.80
CA TYR A 255 -16.36 -8.49 4.10
C TYR A 255 -16.21 -6.98 3.95
N TYR A 256 -15.26 -6.53 3.12
CA TYR A 256 -15.01 -5.12 2.89
C TYR A 256 -16.24 -4.45 2.25
N CYS A 257 -16.70 -3.34 2.86
CA CYS A 257 -17.91 -2.64 2.49
C CYS A 257 -17.79 -1.14 2.82
N ASP A 258 -18.51 -0.29 2.07
CA ASP A 258 -18.59 1.17 2.33
C ASP A 258 -19.19 1.47 3.72
N VAL A 259 -20.14 0.63 4.16
CA VAL A 259 -20.71 0.67 5.52
C VAL A 259 -20.48 -0.69 6.14
N ARG A 260 -19.70 -0.77 7.22
CA ARG A 260 -19.47 -2.03 7.93
C ARG A 260 -20.79 -2.68 8.33
N GLY A 261 -21.00 -3.93 7.92
CA GLY A 261 -22.24 -4.67 8.17
C GLY A 261 -23.44 -4.23 7.32
N GLY A 262 -23.28 -3.26 6.43
CA GLY A 262 -24.35 -2.76 5.56
C GLY A 262 -24.43 -3.46 4.20
N CYS A 263 -23.46 -4.32 3.86
CA CYS A 263 -23.48 -5.10 2.63
C CYS A 263 -24.16 -6.45 2.88
N GLU A 264 -25.05 -6.83 1.97
CA GLU A 264 -25.75 -8.12 2.04
C GLU A 264 -24.81 -9.29 1.82
N SER A 265 -25.17 -10.45 2.38
CA SER A 265 -24.49 -11.71 2.08
C SER A 265 -24.61 -12.03 0.60
N THR A 266 -23.50 -12.40 -0.03
CA THR A 266 -23.44 -12.79 -1.45
C THR A 266 -22.93 -14.21 -1.61
N ARG A 267 -23.22 -14.81 -2.78
CA ARG A 267 -22.74 -16.13 -3.19
C ARG A 267 -21.42 -16.08 -3.95
N THR A 268 -20.81 -14.90 -4.04
CA THR A 268 -19.54 -14.67 -4.71
C THR A 268 -18.46 -14.37 -3.68
N GLY A 269 -17.22 -14.35 -4.14
CA GLY A 269 -16.05 -13.96 -3.37
C GLY A 269 -14.82 -14.11 -4.26
N VAL A 270 -13.78 -13.33 -3.96
CA VAL A 270 -12.47 -13.53 -4.57
C VAL A 270 -11.87 -14.80 -3.95
N GLN A 271 -11.40 -15.74 -4.76
CA GLN A 271 -10.69 -16.91 -4.22
C GLN A 271 -9.34 -16.45 -3.65
N ILE A 272 -9.09 -16.70 -2.37
CA ILE A 272 -7.79 -16.47 -1.75
C ILE A 272 -7.19 -17.84 -1.45
N SER A 273 -6.04 -18.15 -2.03
CA SER A 273 -5.40 -19.46 -1.87
C SER A 273 -3.89 -19.34 -1.83
N ASP A 274 -3.19 -20.33 -1.28
CA ASP A 274 -1.73 -20.37 -1.25
C ASP A 274 -1.15 -19.09 -0.62
N VAL A 275 -1.49 -18.90 0.66
CA VAL A 275 -1.03 -17.77 1.47
C VAL A 275 -0.20 -18.31 2.63
N ARG A 276 1.08 -17.97 2.65
CA ARG A 276 2.01 -18.39 3.68
C ARG A 276 2.39 -17.22 4.57
N TYR A 277 2.25 -17.43 5.87
CA TYR A 277 2.74 -16.58 6.94
C TYR A 277 3.86 -17.33 7.66
N ALA A 278 5.11 -16.91 7.51
CA ALA A 278 6.27 -17.61 8.03
C ALA A 278 7.18 -16.70 8.86
N GLY A 279 7.60 -17.13 10.05
CA GLY A 279 8.55 -16.36 10.87
C GLY A 279 8.03 -14.96 11.22
N ILE A 280 6.83 -14.92 11.82
CA ILE A 280 6.17 -13.65 12.15
C ILE A 280 6.20 -13.42 13.66
N PHE A 281 6.77 -12.29 14.08
CA PHE A 281 7.04 -12.00 15.48
C PHE A 281 6.51 -10.62 15.90
N GLY A 282 6.28 -10.42 17.20
CA GLY A 282 6.13 -9.09 17.78
C GLY A 282 4.86 -8.89 18.59
N THR A 283 4.29 -7.67 18.55
CA THR A 283 3.19 -7.28 19.43
C THR A 283 1.94 -6.75 18.72
N SER A 284 0.78 -7.10 19.29
CA SER A 284 -0.56 -6.65 18.88
C SER A 284 -1.22 -5.78 19.95
N LYS A 285 -1.80 -4.65 19.56
CA LYS A 285 -2.67 -3.87 20.47
C LYS A 285 -4.09 -4.44 20.56
N SER A 286 -4.62 -4.97 19.45
CA SER A 286 -5.93 -5.63 19.45
C SER A 286 -5.86 -7.01 20.09
N LYS A 287 -6.97 -7.42 20.70
CA LYS A 287 -7.13 -8.79 21.23
C LYS A 287 -7.04 -9.84 20.12
N VAL A 288 -7.62 -9.57 18.95
CA VAL A 288 -7.51 -10.49 17.80
C VAL A 288 -6.26 -10.11 17.01
N ALA A 289 -5.22 -10.93 17.11
CA ALA A 289 -3.94 -10.67 16.44
C ALA A 289 -3.87 -11.32 15.05
N ILE A 290 -4.57 -12.44 14.87
CA ILE A 290 -4.75 -13.14 13.61
C ILE A 290 -6.25 -13.13 13.30
N ASN A 291 -6.66 -12.45 12.23
CA ASN A 291 -8.05 -12.38 11.80
C ASN A 291 -8.20 -12.83 10.34
N LEU A 292 -8.66 -14.06 10.12
CA LEU A 292 -8.86 -14.63 8.79
C LEU A 292 -10.36 -14.76 8.52
N ASN A 293 -10.98 -13.67 8.07
CA ASN A 293 -12.42 -13.59 7.87
C ASN A 293 -12.80 -13.77 6.38
N CYS A 294 -12.87 -15.03 5.96
CA CYS A 294 -13.15 -15.41 4.57
C CYS A 294 -14.65 -15.53 4.29
N SER A 295 -15.02 -15.37 3.02
CA SER A 295 -16.40 -15.41 2.54
C SER A 295 -17.02 -16.77 2.83
N GLN A 296 -18.27 -16.82 3.32
CA GLN A 296 -19.00 -18.08 3.48
C GLN A 296 -19.16 -18.87 2.17
N ALA A 297 -19.25 -18.16 1.04
CA ALA A 297 -19.49 -18.79 -0.26
C ALA A 297 -18.21 -19.26 -0.94
N VAL A 298 -17.08 -18.61 -0.65
CA VAL A 298 -15.78 -18.87 -1.27
C VAL A 298 -14.73 -18.85 -0.16
N ALA A 299 -14.35 -20.04 0.29
CA ALA A 299 -13.40 -20.22 1.39
C ALA A 299 -11.99 -19.75 0.99
N CYS A 300 -11.20 -19.29 1.96
CA CYS A 300 -9.76 -19.23 1.76
C CYS A 300 -9.16 -20.62 1.97
N THR A 301 -8.26 -21.05 1.10
CA THR A 301 -7.66 -22.40 1.15
C THR A 301 -6.14 -22.33 1.14
N ASP A 302 -5.49 -23.43 1.50
CA ASP A 302 -4.02 -23.56 1.44
C ASP A 302 -3.30 -22.43 2.20
N ILE A 303 -3.86 -22.02 3.34
CA ILE A 303 -3.20 -21.08 4.24
C ILE A 303 -2.21 -21.85 5.10
N LEU A 304 -0.97 -21.36 5.15
CA LEU A 304 0.05 -21.91 6.05
C LEU A 304 0.43 -20.88 7.11
N LEU A 305 0.21 -21.22 8.38
CA LEU A 305 0.75 -20.49 9.53
C LEU A 305 2.00 -21.23 10.03
N ASP A 306 3.19 -20.70 9.77
CA ASP A 306 4.45 -21.33 10.11
C ASP A 306 5.24 -20.42 11.06
N THR A 307 5.43 -20.87 12.30
CA THR A 307 6.28 -20.16 13.28
C THR A 307 5.86 -18.70 13.49
N ILE A 308 4.76 -18.50 14.21
CA ILE A 308 4.18 -17.18 14.54
C ILE A 308 4.21 -16.99 16.06
N LEU A 309 4.77 -15.89 16.55
CA LEU A 309 4.80 -15.54 17.97
C LEU A 309 4.37 -14.08 18.16
N LEU A 310 3.08 -13.88 18.42
CA LEU A 310 2.48 -12.58 18.71
C LEU A 310 2.09 -12.47 20.17
N ALA A 311 2.59 -11.42 20.82
CA ALA A 311 2.26 -11.08 22.19
C ALA A 311 1.32 -9.86 22.23
N PRO A 312 0.56 -9.63 23.31
CA PRO A 312 -0.11 -8.35 23.50
C PRO A 312 0.90 -7.22 23.74
N SER A 313 0.66 -6.04 23.17
CA SER A 313 1.41 -4.82 23.50
C SER A 313 1.23 -4.38 24.96
N THR A 314 0.15 -4.81 25.61
CA THR A 314 -0.15 -4.47 27.01
C THR A 314 0.08 -5.68 27.91
N PRO A 315 0.97 -5.58 28.92
CA PRO A 315 1.20 -6.67 29.88
C PRO A 315 -0.10 -7.16 30.53
N GLY A 316 -0.19 -8.48 30.76
CA GLY A 316 -1.34 -9.12 31.40
C GLY A 316 -2.57 -9.31 30.51
N LYS A 317 -2.57 -8.79 29.28
CA LYS A 317 -3.59 -9.14 28.28
C LYS A 317 -3.26 -10.46 27.58
N LYS A 318 -4.15 -10.90 26.71
CA LYS A 318 -3.94 -12.04 25.81
C LYS A 318 -4.34 -11.64 24.40
N VAL A 319 -3.70 -12.26 23.42
CA VAL A 319 -4.10 -12.20 22.02
C VAL A 319 -4.68 -13.54 21.60
N ILE A 320 -5.55 -13.53 20.60
CA ILE A 320 -6.21 -14.73 20.06
C ILE A 320 -6.21 -14.69 18.53
N SER A 321 -6.46 -15.85 17.94
CA SER A 321 -6.78 -16.00 16.53
C SER A 321 -8.30 -16.09 16.33
N SER A 322 -8.79 -15.56 15.21
CA SER A 322 -10.19 -15.65 14.78
C SER A 322 -10.24 -16.00 13.30
N CYS A 323 -10.87 -17.11 12.97
CA CYS A 323 -10.95 -17.62 11.60
C CYS A 323 -12.41 -17.88 11.25
N ASN A 324 -12.74 -17.61 10.00
CA ASN A 324 -14.04 -17.88 9.43
C ASN A 324 -13.85 -18.38 7.99
N ASN A 325 -14.33 -19.60 7.72
CA ASN A 325 -14.20 -20.26 6.41
C ASN A 325 -12.79 -20.23 5.81
N ALA A 326 -11.77 -20.43 6.66
CA ALA A 326 -10.36 -20.38 6.31
C ALA A 326 -9.72 -21.74 6.60
N TYR A 327 -9.18 -22.37 5.56
CA TYR A 327 -8.65 -23.73 5.59
C TYR A 327 -7.15 -23.74 5.33
N GLY A 328 -6.46 -24.66 5.99
CA GLY A 328 -5.03 -24.80 5.81
C GLY A 328 -4.38 -25.60 6.94
N SER A 329 -3.12 -25.29 7.21
CA SER A 329 -2.35 -26.00 8.23
C SER A 329 -1.44 -25.06 9.02
N SER A 330 -0.99 -25.52 10.17
CA SER A 330 0.05 -24.87 10.96
C SER A 330 1.31 -25.73 11.02
N ALA A 331 2.46 -25.06 11.08
CA ALA A 331 3.77 -25.66 11.28
C ALA A 331 4.55 -24.88 12.33
N GLY A 332 5.47 -25.55 13.03
CA GLY A 332 6.25 -24.93 14.11
C GLY A 332 5.38 -24.48 15.28
N ILE A 333 5.79 -23.40 15.96
CA ILE A 333 5.06 -22.82 17.09
C ILE A 333 4.17 -21.68 16.57
N VAL A 334 2.86 -21.76 16.79
CA VAL A 334 1.90 -20.72 16.39
C VAL A 334 1.18 -20.20 17.63
N GLU A 335 1.55 -19.00 18.06
CA GLU A 335 1.00 -18.26 19.18
C GLU A 335 0.56 -16.87 18.73
N PRO A 336 -0.72 -16.48 18.86
CA PRO A 336 -1.82 -17.27 19.43
C PRO A 336 -2.16 -18.53 18.61
N GLU A 337 -2.70 -19.54 19.29
CA GLU A 337 -3.09 -20.83 18.69
C GLU A 337 -3.86 -20.66 17.36
N SER A 338 -3.53 -21.50 16.38
CA SER A 338 -4.20 -21.50 15.08
C SER A 338 -5.70 -21.74 15.21
N CYS A 339 -6.49 -21.08 14.36
CA CYS A 339 -7.92 -21.32 14.22
C CYS A 339 -8.31 -21.84 12.83
N LEU A 340 -7.32 -22.22 12.02
CA LEU A 340 -7.56 -22.76 10.68
C LEU A 340 -8.36 -24.06 10.76
N LEU A 341 -9.25 -24.24 9.80
CA LEU A 341 -9.95 -25.50 9.57
C LEU A 341 -9.05 -26.43 8.74
N GLU A 342 -9.16 -27.74 8.98
CA GLU A 342 -8.50 -28.78 8.18
C GLU A 342 -9.29 -29.12 6.92
#